data_AF-A0A8T2Q688-F1
#
_entry.id   AF-A0A8T2Q688-F1
#
_cell.length_a   1.000
_cell.length_b   1.000
_cell.length_c   1.000
_cell.angle_alpha   90.00
_cell.angle_beta   90.00
_cell.angle_gamma   90.00
#
_symmetry.space_group_name_H-M   'P 1'
#
loop_
_entity.id
_entity.type
_entity.pdbx_description
1 polymer ?
#
loop_
_entity_poly.entity_id
_entity_poly.type
_entity_poly.pdbx_seq_one_letter_code
_entity_poly.pdbx_strand_id
1 'polypeptide(L)'
;MGDEFDICHYGSTFGRDERLLMRITVKGTDDPSSIFPDAGNPSVPPYLKHLELEGFGVSQFLKYRSRDYPSLGKSQRLFAQRLQDVLLNRVDSSCKHDMYLHDLVEHLVSECCLNDGLDLYTRASKLPLTIAKQEFLVFSNKEGWNRKGIVWTLQECKLKFDNRYRKGDIQLAASLIAACQANLRQRTGFNPRTMYGLKVLGEEFFFCKIDFDTDYPIHILNPKTRVDFPSIST
;
A
#
# COMPACT_ATOMS: atom_id res chain seq x y z
N MET A 1 2.58 30.16 11.20
CA MET A 1 3.77 29.92 10.36
C MET A 1 4.65 28.98 11.14
N GLY A 2 4.54 27.69 10.86
CA GLY A 2 5.43 26.67 11.38
C GLY A 2 5.93 25.94 10.15
N ASP A 3 7.17 26.20 9.77
CA ASP A 3 7.81 25.49 8.67
C ASP A 3 7.97 24.04 9.11
N GLU A 4 7.15 23.16 8.53
CA GLU A 4 7.34 21.71 8.62
C GLU A 4 8.66 21.39 7.92
N PHE A 5 9.67 21.03 8.72
CA PHE A 5 10.96 20.58 8.22
C PHE A 5 10.77 19.29 7.41
N ASP A 6 10.85 19.42 6.10
CA ASP A 6 10.83 18.32 5.13
C ASP A 6 12.21 17.64 5.17
N ILE A 7 12.35 16.61 6.01
CA ILE A 7 13.61 15.87 6.16
C ILE A 7 13.74 14.89 4.99
N CYS A 8 14.19 15.42 3.87
CA CYS A 8 14.59 14.68 2.68
C CYS A 8 15.99 14.08 2.87
N HIS A 9 16.14 12.88 3.43
CA HIS A 9 17.38 12.09 3.26
C HIS A 9 17.11 10.57 3.17
N TYR A 10 17.62 10.01 2.06
CA TYR A 10 17.60 8.61 1.59
C TYR A 10 16.31 8.09 0.93
N GLY A 11 16.31 8.15 -0.42
CA GLY A 11 15.41 7.37 -1.29
C GLY A 11 14.13 8.11 -1.70
N SER A 12 14.23 8.97 -2.73
CA SER A 12 13.12 9.59 -3.48
C SER A 12 11.78 9.69 -2.74
N THR A 13 11.65 10.65 -1.83
CA THR A 13 10.42 10.91 -1.09
C THR A 13 9.55 11.87 -1.89
N PHE A 14 8.54 11.34 -2.59
CA PHE A 14 7.50 12.18 -3.19
C PHE A 14 6.74 12.90 -2.07
N GLY A 15 6.81 14.23 -2.08
CA GLY A 15 6.30 15.12 -1.05
C GLY A 15 5.08 15.92 -1.50
N ARG A 16 4.98 17.16 -1.00
CA ARG A 16 3.83 18.04 -1.27
C ARG A 16 3.78 18.48 -2.74
N ASP A 17 4.93 18.81 -3.32
CA ASP A 17 5.01 19.33 -4.68
C ASP A 17 4.61 18.28 -5.70
N GLU A 18 5.02 17.03 -5.49
CA GLU A 18 4.66 15.94 -6.36
C GLU A 18 3.19 15.55 -6.23
N ARG A 19 2.59 15.66 -5.03
CA ARG A 19 1.13 15.54 -4.89
C ARG A 19 0.39 16.56 -5.76
N LEU A 20 0.85 17.81 -5.79
CA LEU A 20 0.25 18.87 -6.59
C LEU A 20 0.46 18.62 -8.09
N LEU A 21 1.66 18.21 -8.49
CA LEU A 21 1.98 17.86 -9.88
C LEU A 21 1.16 16.67 -10.38
N MET A 22 1.00 15.64 -9.55
CA MET A 22 0.19 14.47 -9.87
C MET A 22 -1.31 14.72 -9.65
N ARG A 23 -1.71 15.84 -9.04
CA ARG A 23 -3.12 16.18 -8.75
C ARG A 23 -3.86 15.11 -7.93
N ILE A 24 -3.17 14.54 -6.95
CA ILE A 24 -3.71 13.45 -6.13
C ILE A 24 -4.55 13.99 -4.97
N THR A 25 -5.76 13.45 -4.84
CA THR A 25 -6.63 13.65 -3.67
C THR A 25 -6.73 12.35 -2.89
N VAL A 26 -6.35 12.40 -1.61
CA VAL A 26 -6.44 11.24 -0.70
C VAL A 26 -7.67 11.42 0.20
N LYS A 27 -8.53 10.40 0.23
CA LYS A 27 -9.72 10.36 1.09
C LYS A 27 -9.66 9.11 1.96
N GLY A 28 -9.65 9.31 3.29
CA GLY A 28 -9.78 8.21 4.25
C GLY A 28 -11.23 7.73 4.33
N THR A 29 -11.41 6.45 4.61
CA THR A 29 -12.72 5.79 4.69
C THR A 29 -12.59 4.53 5.54
N ASP A 30 -13.57 4.30 6.40
CA ASP A 30 -13.71 3.06 7.18
C ASP A 30 -14.72 2.10 6.53
N ASP A 31 -15.28 2.46 5.36
CA ASP A 31 -16.24 1.66 4.62
C ASP A 31 -15.52 0.78 3.57
N PRO A 32 -15.45 -0.56 3.75
CA PRO A 32 -14.78 -1.45 2.82
C PRO A 32 -15.37 -1.43 1.41
N SER A 33 -16.66 -1.10 1.26
CA SER A 33 -17.35 -1.04 -0.04
C SER A 33 -16.82 0.06 -0.95
N SER A 34 -16.21 1.09 -0.36
CA SER A 34 -15.55 2.17 -1.10
C SER A 34 -14.20 1.74 -1.73
N ILE A 35 -13.60 0.67 -1.22
CA ILE A 35 -12.32 0.12 -1.70
C ILE A 35 -12.55 -1.12 -2.58
N PHE A 36 -13.46 -2.02 -2.18
CA PHE A 36 -13.73 -3.27 -2.90
C PHE A 36 -15.11 -3.21 -3.56
N PRO A 37 -15.19 -3.10 -4.90
CA PRO A 37 -16.46 -3.29 -5.60
C PRO A 37 -16.94 -4.71 -5.30
N ASP A 38 -18.20 -4.87 -4.91
CA ASP A 38 -18.85 -6.13 -4.46
C ASP A 38 -18.81 -6.43 -2.95
N ALA A 39 -18.23 -5.57 -2.11
CA ALA A 39 -18.48 -5.63 -0.67
C ALA A 39 -19.87 -5.06 -0.35
N GLY A 40 -20.93 -5.78 -0.73
CA GLY A 40 -22.34 -5.44 -0.45
C GLY A 40 -22.69 -5.41 1.05
N ASN A 41 -21.72 -5.62 1.93
CA ASN A 41 -21.79 -5.39 3.36
C ASN A 41 -20.44 -4.81 3.83
N PRO A 42 -20.40 -3.97 4.87
CA PRO A 42 -19.16 -3.53 5.54
C PRO A 42 -18.39 -4.67 6.24
N SER A 43 -18.71 -5.93 5.93
CA SER A 43 -18.07 -7.11 6.49
C SER A 43 -16.81 -7.48 5.72
N VAL A 44 -15.82 -7.99 6.44
CA VAL A 44 -14.67 -8.70 5.85
C VAL A 44 -15.16 -9.70 4.80
N PRO A 45 -14.55 -9.76 3.60
CA PRO A 45 -14.96 -10.68 2.55
C PRO A 45 -15.12 -12.12 3.09
N PRO A 46 -16.10 -12.92 2.64
CA PRO A 46 -16.34 -14.25 3.19
C PRO A 46 -15.11 -15.17 3.21
N TYR A 47 -14.24 -15.04 2.20
CA TYR A 47 -12.98 -15.78 2.10
C TYR A 47 -11.88 -15.30 3.05
N LEU A 48 -12.09 -14.18 3.76
CA LEU A 48 -11.21 -13.60 4.78
C LEU A 48 -11.83 -13.61 6.18
N LYS A 49 -13.11 -13.98 6.33
CA LYS A 49 -13.77 -14.05 7.65
C LYS A 49 -13.05 -14.97 8.62
N HIS A 50 -12.35 -15.99 8.11
CA HIS A 50 -11.54 -16.88 8.93
C HIS A 50 -10.30 -16.19 9.51
N LEU A 51 -10.01 -14.94 9.17
CA LEU A 51 -8.95 -14.13 9.79
C LEU A 51 -9.49 -13.18 10.87
N GLU A 52 -10.81 -12.96 10.96
CA GLU A 52 -11.39 -12.10 11.98
C GLU A 52 -11.12 -12.68 13.38
N LEU A 53 -10.68 -11.82 14.29
CA LEU A 53 -10.42 -12.16 15.68
C LEU A 53 -11.28 -11.27 16.57
N GLU A 54 -12.55 -11.66 16.76
CA GLU A 54 -13.47 -10.93 17.62
C GLU A 54 -12.93 -10.83 19.06
N GLY A 55 -13.01 -9.63 19.65
CA GLY A 55 -12.56 -9.39 21.02
C GLY A 55 -11.04 -9.30 21.21
N PHE A 56 -10.25 -9.38 20.14
CA PHE A 56 -8.81 -9.18 20.20
C PHE A 56 -8.45 -7.70 20.08
N GLY A 57 -7.99 -7.10 21.18
CA GLY A 57 -7.26 -5.85 21.18
C GLY A 57 -5.75 -6.06 21.31
N VAL A 58 -4.99 -4.97 21.30
CA VAL A 58 -3.52 -4.99 21.46
C VAL A 58 -3.09 -5.76 22.71
N SER A 59 -3.81 -5.62 23.83
CA SER A 59 -3.50 -6.33 25.08
C SER A 59 -3.67 -7.84 24.98
N GLN A 60 -4.64 -8.31 24.19
CA GLN A 60 -4.93 -9.73 23.98
C GLN A 60 -3.83 -10.35 23.11
N PHE A 61 -3.40 -9.65 22.06
CA PHE A 61 -2.27 -10.09 21.24
C PHE A 61 -0.98 -10.18 22.05
N LEU A 62 -0.65 -9.18 22.87
CA LEU A 62 0.58 -9.20 23.68
C LEU A 62 0.63 -10.39 24.66
N LYS A 63 -0.52 -10.85 25.16
CA LYS A 63 -0.64 -11.97 26.10
C LYS A 63 -1.06 -13.28 25.43
N TYR A 64 -1.13 -13.30 24.10
CA TYR A 64 -1.67 -14.41 23.36
C TYR A 64 -0.88 -15.70 23.62
N ARG A 65 -1.62 -16.80 23.80
CA ARG A 65 -1.10 -18.15 23.89
C ARG A 65 -2.10 -19.06 23.20
N SER A 66 -1.68 -19.80 22.20
CA SER A 66 -2.57 -20.62 21.38
C SER A 66 -3.43 -21.60 22.17
N ARG A 67 -2.93 -22.11 23.31
CA ARG A 67 -3.67 -23.06 24.17
C ARG A 67 -4.87 -22.42 24.89
N ASP A 68 -4.84 -21.11 25.10
CA ASP A 68 -5.89 -20.37 25.82
C ASP A 68 -7.08 -20.07 24.87
N TYR A 69 -6.92 -20.32 23.57
CA TYR A 69 -7.92 -20.05 22.51
C TYR A 69 -8.12 -21.27 21.59
N PRO A 70 -8.65 -22.39 22.11
CA PRO A 70 -8.77 -23.64 21.34
C PRO A 70 -9.76 -23.53 20.17
N SER A 71 -10.71 -22.60 20.23
CA SER A 71 -11.71 -22.34 19.18
C SER A 71 -11.14 -21.69 17.92
N LEU A 72 -9.95 -21.08 17.98
CA LEU A 72 -9.36 -20.42 16.83
C LEU A 72 -8.94 -21.43 15.75
N GLY A 73 -9.12 -21.07 14.49
CA GLY A 73 -8.61 -21.82 13.34
C GLY A 73 -7.08 -21.72 13.21
N LYS A 74 -6.49 -22.52 12.31
CA LYS A 74 -5.04 -22.50 12.05
C LYS A 74 -4.56 -21.10 11.62
N SER A 75 -5.22 -20.47 10.65
CA SER A 75 -4.83 -19.14 10.15
C SER A 75 -4.96 -18.06 11.24
N GLN A 76 -6.04 -18.06 12.01
CA GLN A 76 -6.23 -17.14 13.15
C GLN A 76 -5.10 -17.26 14.17
N ARG A 77 -4.72 -18.49 14.52
CA ARG A 77 -3.63 -18.72 15.47
C ARG A 77 -2.30 -18.21 14.94
N LEU A 78 -1.99 -18.48 13.67
CA LEU A 78 -0.75 -18.02 13.03
C LEU A 78 -0.71 -16.50 12.91
N PHE A 79 -1.80 -15.87 12.49
CA PHE A 79 -1.93 -14.42 12.46
C PHE A 79 -1.71 -13.81 13.85
N ALA A 80 -2.37 -14.35 14.90
CA ALA A 80 -2.21 -13.85 16.26
C ALA A 80 -0.77 -13.99 16.78
N GLN A 81 -0.09 -15.09 16.46
CA GLN A 81 1.34 -15.29 16.80
C GLN A 81 2.22 -14.25 16.10
N ARG A 82 2.08 -14.09 14.79
CA ARG A 82 2.90 -13.14 14.02
C ARG A 82 2.65 -11.69 14.44
N LEU A 83 1.39 -11.33 14.69
CA LEU A 83 1.07 -10.00 15.21
C LEU A 83 1.61 -9.79 16.63
N GLN A 84 1.56 -10.80 17.50
CA GLN A 84 2.20 -10.75 18.81
C GLN A 84 3.70 -10.51 18.70
N ASP A 85 4.40 -11.21 17.79
CA ASP A 85 5.83 -11.03 17.56
C ASP A 85 6.15 -9.59 17.10
N VAL A 86 5.36 -9.04 16.17
CA VAL A 86 5.49 -7.64 15.74
C VAL A 86 5.32 -6.68 16.91
N LEU A 87 4.27 -6.87 17.72
CA LEU A 87 3.95 -5.99 18.85
C LEU A 87 4.97 -6.06 19.98
N LEU A 88 5.50 -7.24 20.30
CA LEU A 88 6.52 -7.43 21.33
C LEU A 88 7.85 -6.78 20.94
N ASN A 89 8.16 -6.75 19.64
CA ASN A 89 9.41 -6.20 19.12
C ASN A 89 9.27 -4.75 18.60
N ARG A 90 8.14 -4.07 18.84
CA ARG A 90 7.85 -2.74 18.28
C ARG A 90 8.84 -1.62 18.68
N VAL A 91 9.50 -1.78 19.83
CA VAL A 91 10.49 -0.80 20.35
C VAL A 91 11.93 -1.27 20.10
N ASP A 92 12.09 -2.44 19.47
CA ASP A 92 13.41 -2.96 19.12
C ASP A 92 13.92 -2.18 17.91
N SER A 93 14.99 -1.41 18.10
CA SER A 93 15.68 -0.70 17.03
C SER A 93 16.53 -1.63 16.15
N SER A 94 16.56 -2.94 16.44
CA SER A 94 17.24 -3.93 15.62
C SER A 94 16.42 -4.35 14.40
N CYS A 95 17.07 -4.95 13.39
CA CYS A 95 16.42 -5.48 12.18
C CYS A 95 15.38 -6.59 12.45
N LYS A 96 15.19 -7.03 13.70
CA LYS A 96 14.23 -8.09 14.04
C LYS A 96 12.79 -7.64 13.90
N HIS A 97 12.46 -6.39 14.27
CA HIS A 97 11.10 -5.87 14.07
C HIS A 97 10.69 -5.95 12.60
N ASP A 98 11.59 -5.54 11.70
CA ASP A 98 11.39 -5.62 10.26
C ASP A 98 11.17 -7.06 9.77
N MET A 99 11.89 -8.03 10.32
CA MET A 99 11.71 -9.44 9.97
C MET A 99 10.31 -9.94 10.35
N TYR A 100 9.86 -9.66 11.58
CA TYR A 100 8.53 -10.06 12.03
C TYR A 100 7.41 -9.35 11.27
N LEU A 101 7.61 -8.08 10.95
CA LEU A 101 6.66 -7.33 10.13
C LEU A 101 6.57 -7.95 8.73
N HIS A 102 7.70 -8.31 8.13
CA HIS A 102 7.72 -8.97 6.83
C HIS A 102 7.01 -10.33 6.88
N ASP A 103 7.27 -11.15 7.90
CA ASP A 103 6.61 -12.45 8.08
C ASP A 103 5.09 -12.31 8.23
N LEU A 104 4.61 -11.28 8.94
CA LEU A 104 3.19 -10.96 9.06
C LEU A 104 2.60 -10.54 7.70
N VAL A 105 3.29 -9.67 6.97
CA VAL A 105 2.86 -9.21 5.65
C VAL A 105 2.79 -10.37 4.66
N GLU A 106 3.79 -11.24 4.61
CA GLU A 106 3.76 -12.43 3.75
C GLU A 106 2.61 -13.37 4.09
N HIS A 107 2.26 -13.49 5.38
CA HIS A 107 1.08 -14.24 5.79
C HIS A 107 -0.18 -13.67 5.14
N LEU A 108 -0.37 -12.36 5.27
CA LEU A 108 -1.56 -11.66 4.80
C LEU A 108 -1.65 -11.68 3.26
N VAL A 109 -0.53 -11.50 2.57
CA VAL A 109 -0.47 -11.63 1.10
C VAL A 109 -0.93 -13.02 0.67
N SER A 110 -0.50 -14.07 1.37
CA SER A 110 -0.92 -15.44 1.08
C SER A 110 -2.41 -15.69 1.39
N GLU A 111 -2.88 -15.30 2.58
CA GLU A 111 -4.28 -15.52 2.99
C GLU A 111 -5.27 -14.69 2.17
N CYS A 112 -4.85 -13.53 1.66
CA CYS A 112 -5.65 -12.70 0.76
C CYS A 112 -5.64 -13.18 -0.70
N CYS A 113 -5.00 -14.32 -1.00
CA CYS A 113 -4.77 -14.80 -2.35
C CYS A 113 -4.11 -13.74 -3.26
N LEU A 114 -3.33 -12.84 -2.66
CA LEU A 114 -2.54 -11.84 -3.37
C LEU A 114 -1.21 -12.43 -3.87
N ASN A 115 -0.93 -13.69 -3.58
CA ASN A 115 0.09 -14.53 -4.21
C ASN A 115 -0.40 -15.98 -4.13
N ASP A 116 -0.98 -16.48 -5.22
CA ASP A 116 -1.53 -17.84 -5.28
C ASP A 116 -0.58 -18.84 -5.96
N GLY A 117 0.52 -18.35 -6.55
CA GLY A 117 1.49 -19.16 -7.27
C GLY A 117 0.95 -19.80 -8.55
N LEU A 118 -0.28 -19.47 -8.97
CA LEU A 118 -0.94 -20.00 -10.16
C LEU A 118 -1.00 -18.94 -11.24
N ASP A 119 -1.81 -17.91 -11.01
CA ASP A 119 -2.05 -16.82 -11.94
C ASP A 119 -1.58 -15.48 -11.38
N LEU A 120 -1.22 -15.42 -10.10
CA LEU A 120 -0.73 -14.23 -9.43
C LEU A 120 0.56 -14.54 -8.66
N TYR A 121 1.65 -13.85 -9.02
CA TYR A 121 2.95 -13.93 -8.34
C TYR A 121 3.45 -12.55 -7.92
N THR A 122 4.35 -12.52 -6.94
CA THR A 122 4.91 -11.27 -6.41
C THR A 122 6.38 -11.10 -6.73
N ARG A 123 6.81 -9.85 -6.90
CA ARG A 123 8.24 -9.48 -7.01
C ARG A 123 8.52 -8.13 -6.35
N ALA A 124 9.80 -7.80 -6.18
CA ALA A 124 10.22 -6.47 -5.74
C ALA A 124 9.74 -5.40 -6.73
N SER A 125 9.27 -4.25 -6.22
CA SER A 125 8.67 -3.22 -7.05
C SER A 125 9.62 -2.05 -7.30
N LYS A 126 9.93 -1.84 -8.59
CA LYS A 126 10.77 -0.75 -9.09
C LYS A 126 10.21 -0.31 -10.43
N LEU A 127 9.41 0.76 -10.42
CA LEU A 127 8.58 1.16 -11.55
C LEU A 127 8.98 2.55 -12.06
N PRO A 128 9.15 2.73 -13.39
CA PRO A 128 9.37 4.03 -13.97
C PRO A 128 8.05 4.82 -14.00
N LEU A 129 8.05 5.98 -13.36
CA LEU A 129 6.95 6.95 -13.39
C LEU A 129 7.33 8.12 -14.27
N THR A 130 6.52 8.40 -15.28
CA THR A 130 6.71 9.58 -16.12
C THR A 130 5.69 10.64 -15.74
N ILE A 131 6.17 11.83 -15.36
CA ILE A 131 5.34 13.02 -15.11
C ILE A 131 5.81 14.10 -16.09
N ALA A 132 4.89 14.55 -16.94
CA ALA A 132 5.18 15.42 -18.07
C ALA A 132 6.32 14.86 -18.94
N LYS A 133 7.50 15.51 -18.91
CA LYS A 133 8.70 15.09 -19.65
C LYS A 133 9.79 14.49 -18.77
N GLN A 134 9.53 14.33 -17.48
CA GLN A 134 10.49 13.84 -16.51
C GLN A 134 10.17 12.40 -16.15
N GLU A 135 11.21 11.58 -16.02
CA GLU A 135 11.11 10.20 -15.57
C GLU A 135 11.70 10.09 -14.16
N PHE A 136 10.91 9.46 -13.29
CA PHE A 136 11.26 9.16 -11.92
C PHE A 136 11.26 7.65 -11.75
N LEU A 137 12.02 7.18 -10.77
CA LEU A 137 11.98 5.79 -10.37
C LEU A 137 11.26 5.67 -9.03
N VAL A 138 10.13 4.99 -9.04
CA VAL A 138 9.32 4.76 -7.85
C VAL A 138 9.65 3.38 -7.31
N PHE A 139 9.87 3.31 -6.00
CA PHE A 139 10.12 2.08 -5.28
C PHE A 139 8.95 1.81 -4.35
N SER A 140 8.37 0.62 -4.51
CA SER A 140 7.49 -0.03 -3.52
C SER A 140 8.17 -1.30 -3.03
N ASN A 141 7.73 -1.85 -1.90
CA ASN A 141 8.31 -3.09 -1.38
C ASN A 141 8.04 -4.26 -2.33
N LYS A 142 6.77 -4.44 -2.73
CA LYS A 142 6.36 -5.53 -3.65
C LYS A 142 5.29 -5.09 -4.62
N GLU A 143 5.16 -5.83 -5.71
CA GLU A 143 4.08 -5.73 -6.68
C GLU A 143 3.56 -7.12 -7.04
N GLY A 144 2.25 -7.24 -7.17
CA GLY A 144 1.57 -8.44 -7.63
C GLY A 144 1.34 -8.39 -9.13
N TRP A 145 1.69 -9.47 -9.81
CA TRP A 145 1.59 -9.63 -11.26
C TRP A 145 0.69 -10.79 -11.62
N ASN A 146 -0.14 -10.58 -12.64
CA ASN A 146 -0.81 -11.67 -13.34
C ASN A 146 -0.53 -11.61 -14.85
N ARG A 147 -1.21 -12.46 -15.63
CA ARG A 147 -1.06 -12.51 -17.10
C ARG A 147 -1.40 -11.19 -17.82
N LYS A 148 -2.16 -10.29 -17.19
CA LYS A 148 -2.57 -9.00 -17.75
C LYS A 148 -1.63 -7.85 -17.37
N GLY A 149 -0.89 -7.99 -16.28
CA GLY A 149 0.07 -6.99 -15.79
C GLY A 149 0.09 -6.89 -14.27
N ILE A 150 0.48 -5.72 -13.77
CA ILE A 150 0.49 -5.39 -12.34
C ILE A 150 -0.95 -5.20 -11.85
N VAL A 151 -1.32 -5.84 -10.75
CA VAL A 151 -2.67 -5.74 -10.16
C VAL A 151 -2.70 -5.00 -8.84
N TRP A 152 -1.61 -5.07 -8.07
CA TRP A 152 -1.48 -4.35 -6.82
C TRP A 152 -0.03 -3.98 -6.51
N THR A 153 0.17 -2.98 -5.65
CA THR A 153 1.48 -2.63 -5.08
C THR A 153 1.41 -2.59 -3.55
N LEU A 154 2.52 -2.92 -2.89
CA LEU A 154 2.66 -2.95 -1.43
C LEU A 154 3.75 -1.96 -1.01
N GLN A 155 3.40 -1.10 -0.07
CA GLN A 155 4.31 -0.18 0.60
C GLN A 155 4.36 -0.52 2.09
N GLU A 156 5.49 -1.06 2.53
CA GLU A 156 5.76 -1.29 3.96
C GLU A 156 6.49 -0.06 4.50
N CYS A 157 5.82 0.70 5.37
CA CYS A 157 6.41 1.72 6.22
C CYS A 157 6.76 1.05 7.55
N LYS A 158 8.00 0.60 7.64
CA LYS A 158 8.53 -0.17 8.78
C LYS A 158 8.45 0.58 10.12
N LEU A 159 8.51 1.90 10.08
CA LEU A 159 8.43 2.75 11.25
C LEU A 159 7.01 3.28 11.42
N LYS A 160 6.43 3.10 12.62
CA LYS A 160 5.15 3.72 13.02
C LYS A 160 5.19 5.25 12.88
N PHE A 161 6.37 5.83 13.08
CA PHE A 161 6.67 7.24 12.86
C PHE A 161 7.31 7.41 11.49
N ASP A 162 6.53 7.20 10.44
CA ASP A 162 6.94 7.55 9.09
C ASP A 162 6.90 9.08 8.94
N ASN A 163 8.08 9.68 8.77
CA ASN A 163 8.24 11.13 8.62
C ASN A 163 7.99 11.60 7.18
N ARG A 164 7.77 10.68 6.22
CA ARG A 164 7.43 11.05 4.85
C ARG A 164 6.09 11.77 4.81
N TYR A 165 5.93 12.65 3.82
CA TYR A 165 4.70 13.41 3.63
C TYR A 165 3.47 12.49 3.58
N ARG A 166 2.46 12.81 4.40
CA ARG A 166 1.25 11.98 4.58
C ARG A 166 1.55 10.52 4.95
N LYS A 167 2.63 10.25 5.69
CA LYS A 167 3.05 8.90 6.14
C LYS A 167 3.16 7.90 4.98
N GLY A 168 3.71 8.35 3.84
CA GLY A 168 3.94 7.51 2.67
C GLY A 168 2.73 7.35 1.73
N ASP A 169 1.59 8.01 1.96
CA ASP A 169 0.42 7.91 1.07
C ASP A 169 0.75 8.33 -0.38
N ILE A 170 1.54 9.40 -0.53
CA ILE A 170 1.91 9.91 -1.85
C ILE A 170 2.87 8.95 -2.56
N GLN A 171 3.76 8.28 -1.82
CA GLN A 171 4.64 7.24 -2.36
C GLN A 171 3.81 6.08 -2.91
N LEU A 172 2.85 5.57 -2.13
CA LEU A 172 1.98 4.49 -2.60
C LEU A 172 1.17 4.92 -3.82
N ALA A 173 0.60 6.14 -3.81
CA ALA A 173 -0.15 6.64 -4.95
C ALA A 173 0.73 6.80 -6.20
N ALA A 174 1.97 7.27 -6.06
CA ALA A 174 2.96 7.32 -7.14
C ALA A 174 3.26 5.92 -7.69
N SER A 175 3.42 4.91 -6.82
CA SER A 175 3.62 3.51 -7.23
C SER A 175 2.45 2.97 -8.04
N LEU A 176 1.21 3.28 -7.61
CA LEU A 176 0.00 2.86 -8.32
C LEU A 176 -0.14 3.54 -9.69
N ILE A 177 0.21 4.82 -9.80
CA ILE A 177 0.26 5.53 -11.09
C ILE A 177 1.33 4.92 -11.99
N ALA A 178 2.53 4.65 -11.46
CA ALA A 178 3.63 4.04 -12.20
C ALA A 178 3.24 2.63 -12.72
N ALA A 179 2.55 1.85 -11.89
CA ALA A 179 2.03 0.54 -12.26
C ALA A 179 0.98 0.62 -13.38
N CYS A 180 0.05 1.59 -13.29
CA CYS A 180 -0.91 1.86 -14.36
C CYS A 180 -0.19 2.21 -15.69
N GLN A 181 0.80 3.11 -15.65
CA GLN A 181 1.60 3.47 -16.83
C GLN A 181 2.36 2.26 -17.40
N ALA A 182 2.93 1.41 -16.55
CA ALA A 182 3.62 0.20 -16.98
C ALA A 182 2.67 -0.75 -17.72
N ASN A 183 1.48 -0.98 -17.17
CA ASN A 183 0.45 -1.81 -17.80
C ASN A 183 0.01 -1.24 -19.17
N LEU A 184 -0.20 0.07 -19.26
CA LEU A 184 -0.54 0.75 -20.52
C LEU A 184 0.57 0.60 -21.58
N ARG A 185 1.84 0.72 -21.18
CA ARG A 185 2.99 0.57 -22.09
C ARG A 185 3.15 -0.85 -22.63
N GLN A 186 2.82 -1.87 -21.83
CA GLN A 186 2.93 -3.26 -22.23
C GLN A 186 1.91 -3.67 -23.30
N ARG A 187 0.93 -2.82 -23.64
CA ARG A 187 -0.09 -3.07 -24.68
C ARG A 187 -0.78 -4.43 -24.53
N THR A 188 -0.96 -4.91 -23.30
CA THR A 188 -1.60 -6.20 -23.02
C THR A 188 -3.11 -6.21 -23.28
N GLY A 189 -3.67 -5.13 -23.85
CA GLY A 189 -5.11 -4.90 -23.98
C GLY A 189 -5.81 -4.59 -22.65
N PHE A 190 -5.09 -4.71 -21.54
CA PHE A 190 -5.55 -4.38 -20.20
C PHE A 190 -5.26 -2.91 -19.90
N ASN A 191 -6.30 -2.09 -19.86
CA ASN A 191 -6.24 -0.72 -19.36
C ASN A 191 -6.83 -0.69 -17.95
N PRO A 192 -6.02 -0.81 -16.89
CA PRO A 192 -6.54 -0.80 -15.53
C PRO A 192 -7.07 0.59 -15.20
N ARG A 193 -8.40 0.72 -15.24
CA ARG A 193 -9.11 1.87 -14.66
C ARG A 193 -9.01 1.90 -13.14
N THR A 194 -8.69 0.78 -12.51
CA THR A 194 -8.55 0.69 -11.06
C THR A 194 -7.27 -0.04 -10.74
N MET A 195 -6.50 0.51 -9.79
CA MET A 195 -5.33 -0.15 -9.20
C MET A 195 -5.50 -0.21 -7.68
N TYR A 196 -4.98 -1.28 -7.08
CA TYR A 196 -5.07 -1.53 -5.65
C TYR A 196 -3.70 -1.40 -4.98
N GLY A 197 -3.69 -0.81 -3.79
CA GLY A 197 -2.49 -0.63 -2.98
C GLY A 197 -2.69 -1.21 -1.58
N LEU A 198 -1.61 -1.69 -0.99
CA LEU A 198 -1.55 -2.03 0.42
C LEU A 198 -0.48 -1.16 1.06
N LYS A 199 -0.83 -0.46 2.13
CA LYS A 199 0.11 0.26 2.98
C LYS A 199 0.17 -0.42 4.34
N VAL A 200 1.37 -0.62 4.84
CA VAL A 200 1.59 -1.09 6.21
C VAL A 200 2.35 0.00 6.95
N LEU A 201 1.86 0.45 8.11
CA LEU A 201 2.52 1.46 8.94
C LEU A 201 2.68 0.93 10.35
N GLY A 202 3.88 0.44 10.68
CA GLY A 202 4.10 -0.34 11.90
C GLY A 202 3.16 -1.55 11.92
N GLU A 203 2.23 -1.58 12.86
CA GLU A 203 1.21 -2.63 13.02
C GLU A 203 -0.13 -2.37 12.30
N GLU A 204 -0.27 -1.22 11.64
CA GLU A 204 -1.51 -0.80 10.97
C GLU A 204 -1.50 -1.16 9.48
N PHE A 205 -2.60 -1.71 8.97
CA PHE A 205 -2.77 -2.12 7.58
C PHE A 205 -3.85 -1.28 6.92
N PHE A 206 -3.54 -0.74 5.75
CA PHE A 206 -4.46 0.07 4.96
C PHE A 206 -4.59 -0.50 3.56
N PHE A 207 -5.82 -0.71 3.12
CA PHE A 207 -6.13 -1.05 1.75
C PHE A 207 -6.49 0.24 1.00
N CYS A 208 -5.91 0.41 -0.17
CA CYS A 208 -6.06 1.59 -1.00
C CYS A 208 -6.58 1.18 -2.38
N LYS A 209 -7.43 2.04 -2.94
CA LYS A 209 -7.92 1.94 -4.31
C LYS A 209 -7.68 3.28 -4.99
N ILE A 210 -7.17 3.25 -6.21
CA ILE A 210 -7.18 4.41 -7.09
C ILE A 210 -7.97 4.05 -8.33
N ASP A 211 -8.99 4.86 -8.61
CA ASP A 211 -9.70 4.86 -9.88
C ASP A 211 -9.10 5.95 -10.77
N PHE A 212 -8.62 5.57 -11.94
CA PHE A 212 -8.09 6.44 -12.96
C PHE A 212 -9.20 6.83 -13.92
N ASP A 213 -9.38 8.13 -14.11
CA ASP A 213 -10.13 8.62 -15.27
C ASP A 213 -9.43 8.18 -16.55
N THR A 214 -10.23 7.86 -17.57
CA THR A 214 -9.77 7.26 -18.82
C THR A 214 -8.59 8.00 -19.48
N ASP A 215 -8.52 9.32 -19.28
CA ASP A 215 -7.49 10.18 -19.85
C ASP A 215 -6.38 10.56 -18.85
N TYR A 216 -6.53 10.31 -17.55
CA TYR A 216 -5.59 10.78 -16.52
C TYR A 216 -4.17 10.21 -16.68
N PRO A 217 -3.97 8.89 -16.89
CA PRO A 217 -2.63 8.34 -17.12
C PRO A 217 -1.97 8.91 -18.39
N ILE A 218 -2.77 9.37 -19.36
CA ILE A 218 -2.31 10.01 -20.60
C ILE A 218 -2.04 11.50 -20.38
N HIS A 219 -2.84 12.17 -19.54
CA HIS A 219 -2.70 13.59 -19.21
C HIS A 219 -1.49 13.88 -18.33
N ILE A 220 -1.16 13.00 -17.39
CA ILE A 220 0.10 13.13 -16.64
C ILE A 220 1.32 12.99 -17.57
N LEU A 221 1.19 12.35 -18.73
CA LEU A 221 2.26 12.27 -19.74
C LEU A 221 2.37 13.53 -20.62
N ASN A 222 1.37 14.42 -20.64
CA ASN A 222 1.27 15.46 -21.67
C ASN A 222 1.31 16.89 -21.08
N PRO A 223 2.42 17.64 -21.23
CA PRO A 223 2.60 18.97 -20.62
C PRO A 223 1.72 20.10 -21.20
N LYS A 224 0.81 19.81 -22.14
CA LYS A 224 -0.04 20.83 -22.78
C LYS A 224 -1.23 21.27 -21.95
N THR A 225 -1.53 20.62 -20.82
CA THR A 225 -2.53 21.05 -19.82
C THR A 225 -1.92 21.91 -18.71
N ARG A 226 -0.94 22.77 -19.06
CA ARG A 226 -0.49 23.89 -18.22
C ARG A 226 -1.71 24.77 -17.92
N VAL A 227 -2.23 24.64 -16.71
CA VAL A 227 -2.79 25.80 -16.02
C VAL A 227 -1.58 26.46 -15.39
N ASP A 228 -1.27 27.67 -15.85
CA ASP A 228 -0.12 28.43 -15.38
C ASP A 228 -0.18 28.58 -13.85
N PHE A 229 0.85 28.10 -13.16
CA PHE A 229 1.05 28.46 -11.77
C PHE A 229 1.89 29.74 -11.74
N PRO A 230 1.50 30.76 -10.95
CA PRO A 230 2.33 31.93 -10.76
C PRO A 230 3.66 31.50 -10.14
N SER A 231 4.75 31.96 -10.76
CA SER A 231 6.11 31.81 -10.26
C SER A 231 6.19 32.39 -8.85
N ILE A 232 6.48 31.53 -7.87
CA ILE A 232 6.91 31.98 -6.55
C ILE A 232 8.39 32.32 -6.70
N SER A 233 8.68 33.60 -6.81
CA SER A 233 10.02 34.14 -6.63
C SER A 233 10.42 33.99 -5.16
N THR A 234 11.64 33.47 -4.96
CA THR A 234 12.36 33.33 -3.68
C THR A 234 12.34 34.56 -2.81
#